data_AF-V5HRK7-F1
#
_entry.id   AF-V5HRK7-F1
#
_cell.length_a   1.000
_cell.length_b   1.000
_cell.length_c   1.000
_cell.angle_alpha   90.00
_cell.angle_beta   90.00
_cell.angle_gamma   90.00
#
_symmetry.space_group_name_H-M   'P 1'
#
loop_
_entity.id
_entity.type
_entity.pdbx_description
1 polymer ?
#
loop_
_entity_poly.entity_id
_entity_poly.type
_entity_poly.pdbx_seq_one_letter_code
_entity_poly.pdbx_strand_id
1 'polypeptide(L)'
;LKLQKNTNYIYLDGAIDTLTAYFERRNPPDIICLVTKYKIYNGDDIRNAYGYSRDQTLCQTVVSMLLAYAPYEPGNAGRMLSTMIRDSVNPKDVPNVASPKTTARQFQRTYEEVFKYMQPRVKASRPS
;
A
#
# COMPACT_ATOMS: atom_id res chain seq x y z
N LEU A 1 -19.43 3.49 -5.91
CA LEU A 1 -18.57 2.28 -5.95
C LEU A 1 -19.37 1.07 -5.47
N LYS A 2 -20.04 0.34 -6.37
CA LYS A 2 -20.57 -0.98 -6.02
C LYS A 2 -19.44 -2.00 -6.24
N LEU A 3 -18.60 -2.20 -5.23
CA LEU A 3 -17.73 -3.38 -5.22
C LEU A 3 -18.64 -4.61 -5.26
N GLN A 4 -18.42 -5.53 -6.20
CA GLN A 4 -19.04 -6.85 -6.17
C GLN A 4 -18.48 -7.60 -4.96
N LYS A 5 -19.15 -7.43 -3.83
CA LYS A 5 -18.82 -8.06 -2.55
C LYS A 5 -19.42 -9.46 -2.54
N ASN A 6 -18.68 -10.42 -3.04
CA ASN A 6 -18.86 -11.81 -2.65
C ASN A 6 -17.61 -12.24 -1.91
N THR A 7 -17.78 -12.69 -0.66
CA THR A 7 -16.76 -13.43 0.10
C THR A 7 -15.47 -12.65 0.44
N ASN A 8 -14.61 -13.19 1.32
CA ASN A 8 -13.53 -12.48 2.05
C ASN A 8 -12.36 -11.93 1.19
N TYR A 9 -12.57 -11.69 -0.10
CA TYR A 9 -11.56 -11.28 -1.08
C TYR A 9 -12.00 -10.04 -1.86
N ILE A 10 -11.04 -9.33 -2.45
CA ILE A 10 -11.28 -8.25 -3.41
C ILE A 10 -10.89 -8.75 -4.79
N TYR A 11 -11.75 -8.49 -5.79
CA TYR A 11 -11.37 -8.64 -7.19
C TYR A 11 -10.39 -7.52 -7.57
N LEU A 12 -9.11 -7.87 -7.70
CA LEU A 12 -8.01 -6.90 -7.70
C LEU A 12 -8.04 -5.97 -8.90
N ASP A 13 -8.07 -6.51 -10.12
CA ASP A 13 -8.11 -5.71 -11.34
C ASP A 13 -9.34 -4.81 -11.38
N GLY A 14 -10.52 -5.38 -11.08
CA GLY A 14 -11.74 -4.58 -11.04
C GLY A 14 -11.70 -3.48 -9.99
N ALA A 15 -11.03 -3.69 -8.85
CA ALA A 15 -10.84 -2.64 -7.85
C ALA A 15 -9.90 -1.53 -8.36
N ILE A 16 -8.78 -1.89 -8.97
CA ILE A 16 -7.84 -0.94 -9.60
C ILE A 16 -8.53 -0.14 -10.70
N ASP A 17 -9.18 -0.80 -11.66
CA ASP A 17 -9.89 -0.16 -12.78
C ASP A 17 -10.94 0.82 -12.28
N THR A 18 -11.70 0.38 -11.28
CA THR A 18 -12.76 1.19 -10.69
C THR A 18 -12.18 2.43 -9.96
N LEU A 19 -11.07 2.28 -9.23
CA LEU A 19 -10.40 3.39 -8.57
C LEU A 19 -9.85 4.38 -9.59
N THR A 20 -9.11 3.91 -10.59
CA THR A 20 -8.52 4.75 -11.63
C THR A 20 -9.62 5.52 -12.39
N ALA A 21 -10.66 4.82 -12.86
CA ALA A 21 -11.77 5.44 -13.60
C ALA A 21 -12.55 6.48 -12.77
N TYR A 22 -12.63 6.31 -11.44
CA TYR A 22 -13.31 7.26 -10.58
C TYR A 22 -12.59 8.61 -10.51
N PHE A 23 -11.25 8.60 -10.51
CA PHE A 23 -10.41 9.79 -10.35
C PHE A 23 -9.90 10.39 -11.66
N GLU A 24 -9.87 9.63 -12.76
CA GLU A 24 -9.37 10.07 -14.08
C GLU A 24 -9.94 11.42 -14.52
N ARG A 25 -11.23 11.67 -14.28
CA ARG A 25 -11.93 12.91 -14.68
C ARG A 25 -12.00 13.98 -13.58
N ARG A 26 -11.26 13.80 -12.48
CA ARG A 26 -11.40 14.61 -11.26
C ARG A 26 -10.07 15.18 -10.78
N ASN A 27 -9.23 15.64 -11.72
CA ASN A 27 -7.85 16.08 -11.44
C ASN A 27 -7.09 15.01 -10.65
N PRO A 28 -6.76 13.89 -11.31
CA PRO A 28 -6.32 12.70 -10.61
C PRO A 28 -5.00 12.94 -9.85
N PRO A 29 -4.85 12.38 -8.64
CA PRO A 29 -3.57 12.42 -7.95
C PRO A 29 -2.56 11.49 -8.63
N ASP A 30 -1.27 11.63 -8.31
CA ASP A 30 -0.22 10.71 -8.79
C ASP A 30 -0.40 9.29 -8.24
N ILE A 31 -0.94 9.17 -7.02
CA ILE A 31 -1.21 7.88 -6.35
C ILE A 31 -2.62 7.86 -5.79
N ILE A 32 -3.34 6.76 -6.06
CA ILE A 32 -4.59 6.42 -5.39
C ILE A 32 -4.33 5.15 -4.57
N CYS A 33 -4.45 5.23 -3.25
CA CYS A 33 -4.22 4.07 -2.38
C CYS A 33 -5.51 3.68 -1.65
N LEU A 34 -6.01 2.45 -1.88
CA LEU A 34 -7.10 1.86 -1.11
C LEU A 34 -6.54 0.90 -0.07
N VAL A 35 -6.72 1.23 1.20
CA VAL A 35 -6.38 0.35 2.33
C VAL A 35 -7.62 -0.44 2.75
N THR A 36 -7.48 -1.75 2.89
CA THR A 36 -8.60 -2.66 3.17
C THR A 36 -8.27 -3.71 4.22
N LYS A 37 -9.29 -4.21 4.92
CA LYS A 37 -9.17 -5.37 5.82
C LYS A 37 -9.31 -6.72 5.10
N TYR A 38 -9.70 -6.71 3.82
CA TYR A 38 -9.89 -7.93 3.04
C TYR A 38 -8.56 -8.49 2.58
N LYS A 39 -8.50 -9.82 2.40
CA LYS A 39 -7.31 -10.45 1.83
C LYS A 39 -7.19 -10.07 0.36
N ILE A 40 -5.97 -9.77 -0.06
CA ILE A 40 -5.59 -9.57 -1.46
C ILE A 40 -5.18 -10.94 -2.00
N TYR A 41 -5.86 -11.40 -3.06
CA TYR A 41 -5.59 -12.68 -3.71
C TYR A 41 -5.61 -12.46 -5.22
N ASN A 42 -4.50 -12.80 -5.90
CA ASN A 42 -4.31 -12.56 -7.34
C ASN A 42 -4.55 -13.80 -8.21
N GLY A 43 -5.19 -14.84 -7.70
CA GLY A 43 -5.48 -16.07 -8.45
C GLY A 43 -4.34 -17.09 -8.47
N ASP A 44 -3.08 -16.63 -8.43
CA ASP A 44 -1.90 -17.48 -8.61
C ASP A 44 -0.97 -17.45 -7.37
N ASP A 45 -1.32 -18.22 -6.34
CA ASP A 45 -0.43 -18.54 -5.20
C ASP A 45 -0.02 -17.43 -4.23
N ILE A 46 -0.40 -16.15 -4.40
CA ILE A 46 -0.08 -15.14 -3.37
C ILE A 46 -1.10 -15.18 -2.22
N ARG A 47 -0.90 -16.16 -1.33
CA ARG A 47 -1.48 -16.18 0.03
C ARG A 47 -0.83 -15.06 0.85
N ASN A 48 -1.55 -13.94 1.00
CA ASN A 48 -1.20 -12.77 1.85
C ASN A 48 -0.27 -11.73 1.21
N ALA A 49 -0.59 -11.28 -0.01
CA ALA A 49 -0.02 -10.02 -0.50
C ALA A 49 -0.50 -8.88 0.41
N TYR A 50 0.43 -8.17 1.07
CA TYR A 50 0.08 -6.95 1.80
C TYR A 50 -0.22 -5.78 0.85
N GLY A 51 -0.02 -5.95 -0.47
CA GLY A 51 -0.38 -4.96 -1.47
C GLY A 51 -0.37 -5.46 -2.90
N TYR A 52 -1.04 -4.72 -3.77
CA TYR A 52 -1.16 -4.99 -5.21
C TYR A 52 -1.23 -3.66 -5.98
N SER A 53 -0.46 -3.57 -7.06
CA SER A 53 -0.52 -2.49 -8.06
C SER A 53 -0.27 -3.12 -9.42
N ARG A 54 -0.99 -2.65 -10.44
CA ARG A 54 -0.74 -3.02 -11.83
C ARG A 54 0.14 -1.98 -12.54
N ASP A 55 -0.01 -0.72 -12.14
CA ASP A 55 0.65 0.40 -12.79
C ASP A 55 2.05 0.60 -12.17
N GLN A 56 3.05 0.83 -13.02
CA GLN A 56 4.47 1.03 -12.65
C GLN A 56 5.02 2.32 -13.26
N THR A 57 4.16 3.32 -13.43
CA THR A 57 4.40 4.52 -14.25
C THR A 57 4.18 5.79 -13.43
N LEU A 58 4.60 5.77 -12.16
CA LEU A 58 4.50 6.91 -11.27
C LEU A 58 5.17 8.14 -11.90
N CYS A 59 4.54 9.31 -11.75
CA CYS A 59 4.90 10.58 -12.36
C CYS A 59 4.66 10.67 -13.89
N GLN A 60 4.13 9.62 -14.53
CA GLN A 60 3.72 9.65 -15.94
C GLN A 60 2.21 9.43 -16.06
N THR A 61 1.68 8.50 -15.29
CA THR A 61 0.24 8.29 -15.11
C THR A 61 -0.08 8.10 -13.64
N VAL A 62 -1.37 8.14 -13.33
CA VAL A 62 -1.91 7.74 -12.03
C VAL A 62 -1.52 6.30 -11.73
N VAL A 63 -1.10 6.04 -10.50
CA VAL A 63 -0.83 4.69 -10.00
C VAL A 63 -1.85 4.33 -8.92
N SER A 64 -2.68 3.35 -9.21
CA SER A 64 -3.64 2.81 -8.24
C SER A 64 -3.01 1.64 -7.49
N MET A 65 -3.04 1.72 -6.15
CA MET A 65 -2.49 0.73 -5.24
C MET A 65 -3.56 0.23 -4.27
N LEU A 66 -3.54 -1.08 -4.02
CA LEU A 66 -4.36 -1.74 -3.01
C LEU A 66 -3.46 -2.24 -1.89
N LEU A 67 -3.82 -2.02 -0.63
CA LEU A 67 -3.08 -2.50 0.54
C LEU A 67 -3.99 -3.28 1.48
N ALA A 68 -3.51 -4.43 1.94
CA ALA A 68 -4.16 -5.19 3.00
C ALA A 68 -3.61 -4.74 4.37
N TYR A 69 -4.47 -4.21 5.22
CA TYR A 69 -4.13 -3.87 6.58
C TYR A 69 -4.23 -5.10 7.49
N ALA A 70 -3.12 -5.46 8.11
CA ALA A 70 -3.05 -6.50 9.13
C ALA A 70 -2.86 -5.86 10.51
N PRO A 71 -3.84 -5.92 11.43
CA PRO A 71 -3.73 -5.28 12.75
C PRO A 71 -2.55 -5.75 13.60
N TYR A 72 -2.13 -7.00 13.42
CA TYR A 72 -1.00 -7.59 14.14
C TYR A 72 0.36 -7.28 13.49
N GLU A 73 0.35 -6.79 12.25
CA GLU A 73 1.55 -6.42 11.49
C GLU A 73 1.32 -5.12 10.69
N PRO A 74 0.95 -4.01 11.35
CA PRO A 74 0.71 -2.72 10.69
C PRO A 74 1.95 -2.24 9.92
N GLY A 75 3.14 -2.70 10.37
CA GLY A 75 4.40 -2.81 9.64
C GLY A 75 4.29 -2.97 8.14
N ASN A 76 3.58 -4.02 7.76
CA ASN A 76 3.68 -4.62 6.45
C ASN A 76 2.98 -3.78 5.39
N ALA A 77 1.86 -3.12 5.73
CA ALA A 77 1.18 -2.22 4.81
C ALA A 77 2.04 -1.01 4.45
N GLY A 78 2.70 -0.38 5.45
CA GLY A 78 3.59 0.75 5.23
C GLY A 78 4.83 0.39 4.43
N ARG A 79 5.46 -0.75 4.76
CA ARG A 79 6.61 -1.29 4.00
C ARG A 79 6.23 -1.61 2.56
N MET A 80 5.05 -2.20 2.35
CA MET A 80 4.57 -2.53 1.01
C MET A 80 4.28 -1.28 0.18
N LEU A 81 3.63 -0.27 0.76
CA LEU A 81 3.41 1.02 0.09
C LEU A 81 4.73 1.63 -0.40
N SER A 82 5.73 1.69 0.49
CA SER A 82 7.06 2.21 0.15
C SER A 82 7.74 1.43 -0.99
N THR A 83 7.66 0.10 -0.94
CA THR A 83 8.14 -0.75 -2.03
C THR A 83 7.42 -0.45 -3.35
N MET A 84 6.08 -0.43 -3.36
CA MET A 84 5.31 -0.20 -4.59
C MET A 84 5.55 1.20 -5.16
N ILE A 85 5.68 2.23 -4.33
CA ILE A 85 6.06 3.58 -4.78
C ILE A 85 7.42 3.53 -5.48
N ARG A 86 8.43 2.96 -4.83
CA ARG A 86 9.78 2.85 -5.39
C ARG A 86 9.78 2.08 -6.71
N ASP A 87 9.05 0.97 -6.76
CA ASP A 87 9.01 0.09 -7.93
C ASP A 87 8.17 0.68 -9.08
N SER A 88 7.32 1.67 -8.80
CA SER A 88 6.53 2.39 -9.81
C SER A 88 7.25 3.61 -10.39
N VAL A 89 8.41 4.00 -9.87
CA VAL A 89 9.16 5.16 -10.36
C VAL A 89 10.09 4.75 -11.49
N ASN A 90 10.09 5.53 -12.58
CA ASN A 90 11.07 5.37 -13.65
C ASN A 90 12.46 5.82 -13.17
N PRO A 91 13.46 4.92 -13.07
CA PRO A 91 14.79 5.28 -12.57
C PRO A 91 15.57 6.21 -13.51
N LYS A 92 15.13 6.36 -14.78
CA LYS A 92 15.69 7.36 -15.70
C LYS A 92 15.26 8.78 -15.33
N ASP A 93 14.03 8.93 -14.87
CA ASP A 93 13.44 10.21 -14.51
C ASP A 93 13.82 10.59 -13.07
N VAL A 94 13.94 9.60 -12.18
CA VAL A 94 14.36 9.76 -10.79
C VAL A 94 15.59 8.89 -10.50
N PRO A 95 16.80 9.37 -10.84
CA PRO A 95 18.03 8.64 -10.57
C PRO A 95 18.22 8.42 -9.06
N ASN A 96 18.78 7.26 -8.69
CA ASN A 96 19.02 6.80 -7.30
C ASN A 96 17.81 6.26 -6.52
N VAL A 97 16.64 6.09 -7.13
CA VAL A 97 15.47 5.48 -6.48
C VAL A 97 15.73 4.06 -5.93
N ALA A 98 16.66 3.32 -6.56
CA ALA A 98 17.07 1.97 -6.19
C ALA A 98 18.36 1.89 -5.36
N SER A 99 18.93 3.01 -4.88
CA SER A 99 20.27 3.00 -4.27
C SER A 99 20.31 2.12 -3.00
N PRO A 100 21.06 1.00 -2.96
CA PRO A 100 20.91 -0.03 -1.91
C PRO A 100 21.43 0.38 -0.52
N LYS A 101 22.26 1.42 -0.44
CA LYS A 101 23.13 1.67 0.72
C LYS A 101 22.48 2.47 1.85
N THR A 102 21.41 3.21 1.57
CA THR A 102 20.78 4.12 2.55
C THR A 102 19.39 3.63 2.98
N THR A 103 18.72 2.81 2.19
CA THR A 103 17.26 2.72 2.28
C THR A 103 16.77 1.68 3.28
N ALA A 104 17.31 0.45 3.32
CA ALA A 104 16.72 -0.60 4.17
C ALA A 104 16.95 -0.37 5.68
N ARG A 105 18.17 -0.04 6.12
CA ARG A 105 18.49 0.18 7.55
C ARG A 105 17.94 1.49 8.08
N GLN A 106 18.01 2.56 7.30
CA GLN A 106 17.51 3.88 7.70
C GLN A 106 15.97 3.87 7.74
N PHE A 107 15.32 3.30 6.71
CA PHE A 107 13.87 3.16 6.68
C PHE A 107 13.37 2.25 7.80
N GLN A 108 14.05 1.13 8.11
CA GLN A 108 13.66 0.30 9.25
C GLN A 108 13.79 1.06 10.57
N ARG A 109 14.89 1.81 10.80
CA ARG A 109 15.04 2.64 12.02
C ARG A 109 13.94 3.69 12.14
N THR A 110 13.69 4.45 11.08
CA THR A 110 12.62 5.45 11.06
C THR A 110 11.25 4.80 11.24
N TYR A 111 11.05 3.60 10.68
CA TYR A 111 9.80 2.85 10.85
C TYR A 111 9.58 2.43 12.30
N GLU A 112 10.58 1.87 12.97
CA GLU A 112 10.47 1.51 14.40
C GLU A 112 10.19 2.74 15.28
N GLU A 113 10.84 3.87 14.99
CA GLU A 113 10.60 5.13 15.70
C GLU A 113 9.17 5.62 15.49
N VAL A 114 8.70 5.72 14.25
CA VAL A 114 7.32 6.14 13.93
C VAL A 114 6.31 5.14 14.51
N PHE A 115 6.60 3.85 14.45
CA PHE A 115 5.73 2.80 14.99
C PHE A 115 5.56 2.94 16.51
N LYS A 116 6.62 3.29 17.25
CA LYS A 116 6.53 3.62 18.68
C LYS A 116 5.56 4.78 18.96
N TYR A 117 5.45 5.75 18.06
CA TYR A 117 4.51 6.88 18.20
C TYR A 117 3.08 6.57 17.74
N MET A 118 2.92 5.63 16.80
CA MET A 118 1.62 5.21 16.30
C MET A 118 0.95 4.11 17.14
N GLN A 119 1.70 3.44 18.03
CA GLN A 119 1.12 2.55 19.03
C GLN A 119 0.10 3.33 19.86
N PRO A 120 -1.18 2.93 19.90
CA PRO A 120 -2.13 3.55 20.81
C PRO A 120 -1.56 3.40 22.22
N ARG A 121 -1.49 4.52 22.97
CA ARG A 121 -1.30 4.45 24.41
C ARG A 121 -2.49 3.68 24.97
N VAL A 122 -2.36 2.36 25.09
CA VAL A 122 -3.23 1.55 25.92
C VAL A 122 -3.01 2.07 27.33
N LYS A 123 -3.80 3.06 27.75
CA LYS A 123 -3.89 3.40 29.16
C LYS A 123 -4.38 2.13 29.83
N ALA A 124 -3.52 1.51 30.63
CA ALA A 124 -3.93 0.44 31.50
C ALA A 124 -5.12 0.94 32.33
N SER A 125 -6.32 0.48 31.99
CA SER A 125 -7.46 0.54 32.88
C SER A 125 -7.07 -0.28 34.10
N ARG A 126 -6.85 0.40 35.23
CA ARG A 126 -6.62 -0.27 36.52
C ARG A 126 -7.83 -1.19 36.78
N PRO A 127 -7.63 -2.45 37.19
CA PRO A 127 -8.72 -3.24 37.72
C PRO A 127 -9.19 -2.58 39.03
N SER A 128 -10.50 -2.32 39.08
CA SER A 128 -11.26 -1.90 40.26
C SER A 128 -11.36 -3.00 41.29
#